data_AF-A0A9D6ENT1-F1
#
_entry.id   AF-A0A9D6ENT1-F1
#
_cell.length_a   1.000
_cell.length_b   1.000
_cell.length_c   1.000
_cell.angle_alpha   90.00
_cell.angle_beta   90.00
_cell.angle_gamma   90.00
#
_symmetry.space_group_name_H-M   'P 1'
#
loop_
_entity.id
_entity.type
_entity.pdbx_description
1 polymer ?
#
loop_
_entity_poly.entity_id
_entity_poly.type
_entity_poly.pdbx_seq_one_letter_code
_entity_poly.pdbx_strand_id
1 'polypeptide(L)'
;MLRAFLLYLSNKPRLGRTLDRVPLTRRLVRRFVAGTTAEAAFPVIERLQVADLLSAITYLGENVLTEAAARRAADVYLSLLDEIKRRDLPCVPSLKLTHLGLDLSAALCRENLERVLDRAQAAGRLCWIDMESSAYTDRTLALYEALRPRFPNAACVIQAYLRRSADDLPRLIGLGATIRLCKWAYREPPRLAFVTKREVDANYARLMDLLLTPEALARGAYPAFATHDERLIARAAGRARELGIPPEKFEIQMLYGIRHDLRTRIRDQGLRLRVLVPFGEDWYGYFVRRLAERPANLLFLLKNLVRP
;
A
#
# COMPACT_ATOMS: atom_id res chain seq x y z
N MET A 1 23.06 -4.48 9.95
CA MET A 1 23.56 -3.09 10.08
C MET A 1 23.06 -2.18 8.96
N LEU A 2 23.26 -2.51 7.68
CA LEU A 2 22.82 -1.67 6.54
C LEU A 2 21.30 -1.36 6.50
N ARG A 3 20.43 -2.34 6.71
CA ARG A 3 18.96 -2.12 6.76
C ARG A 3 18.56 -1.12 7.85
N ALA A 4 19.14 -1.25 9.04
CA ALA A 4 18.85 -0.35 10.16
C ALA A 4 19.33 1.08 9.88
N PHE A 5 20.49 1.23 9.25
CA PHE A 5 21.01 2.52 8.81
C PHE A 5 20.13 3.18 7.74
N LEU A 6 19.68 2.44 6.73
CA LEU A 6 18.77 2.97 5.71
C LEU A 6 17.43 3.40 6.31
N LEU A 7 16.83 2.61 7.20
CA LEU A 7 15.59 2.99 7.90
C LEU A 7 15.77 4.22 8.81
N TYR A 8 16.96 4.42 9.37
CA TYR A 8 17.27 5.66 10.08
C TYR A 8 17.35 6.86 9.11
N LEU A 9 17.99 6.67 7.96
CA LEU A 9 18.09 7.72 6.94
C LEU A 9 16.74 8.11 6.33
N SER A 10 15.77 7.19 6.24
CA SER A 10 14.44 7.52 5.70
C SER A 10 13.72 8.60 6.50
N ASN A 11 14.11 8.83 7.76
CA ASN A 11 13.54 9.84 8.64
C ASN A 11 14.29 11.19 8.57
N LYS A 12 15.12 11.43 7.54
CA LYS A 12 15.92 12.66 7.36
C LYS A 12 15.55 13.38 6.04
N PRO A 13 14.47 14.19 6.01
CA PRO A 13 13.95 14.82 4.78
C PRO A 13 14.94 15.74 4.06
N ARG A 14 15.88 16.35 4.79
CA ARG A 14 16.90 17.27 4.23
C ARG A 14 17.80 16.61 3.19
N LEU A 15 18.01 15.29 3.27
CA LEU A 15 18.84 14.55 2.31
C LEU A 15 18.13 14.35 0.96
N GLY A 16 16.79 14.33 0.93
CA GLY A 16 16.01 14.19 -0.30
C GLY A 16 16.19 15.36 -1.26
N ARG A 17 16.18 16.59 -0.74
CA ARG A 17 16.30 17.82 -1.54
C ARG A 17 17.64 17.94 -2.28
N THR A 18 18.71 17.40 -1.69
CA THR A 18 20.04 17.40 -2.31
C THR A 18 20.11 16.38 -3.45
N LEU A 19 19.44 15.23 -3.30
CA LEU A 19 19.42 14.19 -4.31
C LEU A 19 18.61 14.60 -5.55
N ASP A 20 17.47 15.29 -5.39
CA ASP A 20 16.66 15.74 -6.54
C ASP A 20 17.43 16.61 -7.56
N ARG A 21 18.50 17.28 -7.13
CA ARG A 21 19.35 18.13 -7.97
C ARG A 21 20.32 17.33 -8.84
N VAL A 22 20.48 16.03 -8.60
CA VAL A 22 21.43 15.16 -9.31
C VAL A 22 20.67 14.30 -10.35
N PRO A 23 20.87 14.51 -11.67
CA PRO A 23 20.11 13.84 -12.73
C PRO A 23 20.12 12.31 -12.68
N LEU A 24 21.26 11.74 -12.30
CA LEU A 24 21.44 10.28 -12.16
C LEU A 24 20.52 9.70 -11.08
N THR A 25 20.43 10.38 -9.94
CA THR A 25 19.55 9.92 -8.84
C THR A 25 18.08 10.09 -9.21
N ARG A 26 17.72 11.14 -9.96
CA ARG A 26 16.37 11.35 -10.48
C ARG A 26 15.92 10.20 -11.40
N ARG A 27 16.80 9.67 -12.26
CA ARG A 27 16.52 8.48 -13.09
C ARG A 27 16.25 7.23 -12.24
N LEU A 28 16.98 7.07 -11.14
CA LEU A 28 16.80 5.95 -10.20
C LEU A 28 15.50 6.08 -9.39
N VAL A 29 15.15 7.29 -8.95
CA VAL A 29 13.90 7.56 -8.22
C VAL A 29 12.68 7.31 -9.10
N ARG A 30 12.71 7.77 -10.37
CA ARG A 30 11.63 7.56 -11.35
C ARG A 30 11.30 6.09 -11.63
N ARG A 31 12.21 5.16 -11.30
CA ARG A 31 11.91 3.73 -11.37
C ARG A 31 10.88 3.30 -10.33
N PHE A 32 10.87 3.91 -9.15
CA PHE A 32 10.03 3.50 -8.01
C PHE A 32 8.92 4.51 -7.70
N VAL A 33 9.00 5.72 -8.24
CA VAL A 33 8.09 6.84 -8.04
C VAL A 33 7.69 7.41 -9.40
N ALA A 34 6.40 7.55 -9.65
CA ALA A 34 5.89 7.93 -10.96
C ALA A 34 6.19 9.40 -11.32
N GLY A 35 6.41 10.24 -10.32
CA GLY A 35 6.75 11.64 -10.46
C GLY A 35 6.48 12.40 -9.18
N THR A 36 6.69 13.72 -9.22
CA THR A 36 6.41 14.62 -8.08
C THR A 36 5.01 15.23 -8.12
N THR A 37 4.28 15.09 -9.24
CA THR A 37 2.92 15.62 -9.42
C THR A 37 1.94 14.52 -9.85
N ALA A 38 0.64 14.77 -9.71
CA ALA A 38 -0.41 13.86 -10.14
C ALA A 38 -0.40 13.65 -11.65
N GLU A 39 -0.15 14.71 -12.42
CA GLU A 39 -0.10 14.69 -13.89
C GLU A 39 1.01 13.77 -14.39
N ALA A 40 2.15 13.73 -13.68
CA ALA A 40 3.23 12.81 -14.00
C ALA A 40 2.88 11.34 -13.68
N ALA A 41 1.94 11.09 -12.77
CA ALA A 41 1.53 9.75 -12.38
C ALA A 41 0.54 9.09 -13.36
N PHE A 42 -0.34 9.87 -14.02
CA PHE A 42 -1.34 9.31 -14.94
C PHE A 42 -0.76 8.53 -16.12
N PRO A 43 0.30 8.98 -16.83
CA PRO A 43 0.91 8.17 -17.89
C PRO A 43 1.47 6.83 -17.39
N VAL A 44 1.86 6.72 -16.12
CA VAL A 44 2.26 5.44 -15.53
C VAL A 44 1.03 4.55 -15.31
N ILE A 45 -0.06 5.09 -14.83
CA ILE A 45 -1.32 4.37 -14.60
C ILE A 45 -1.92 3.88 -15.93
N GLU A 46 -1.95 4.72 -16.95
CA GLU A 46 -2.47 4.38 -18.29
C GLU A 46 -1.67 3.22 -18.91
N ARG A 47 -0.34 3.23 -18.78
CA ARG A 47 0.51 2.09 -19.21
C ARG A 47 0.22 0.80 -18.45
N LEU A 48 -0.12 0.88 -17.15
CA LEU A 48 -0.51 -0.29 -16.37
C LEU A 48 -1.87 -0.83 -16.84
N GLN A 49 -2.84 0.04 -17.14
CA GLN A 49 -4.13 -0.34 -17.70
C GLN A 49 -3.98 -1.03 -19.07
N VAL A 50 -3.16 -0.48 -19.98
CA VAL A 50 -2.87 -1.12 -21.28
C VAL A 50 -2.23 -2.51 -21.11
N ALA A 51 -1.52 -2.73 -20.01
CA ALA A 51 -0.94 -4.04 -19.67
C ALA A 51 -1.90 -4.98 -18.92
N ASP A 52 -3.19 -4.63 -18.83
CA ASP A 52 -4.24 -5.33 -18.08
C ASP A 52 -3.93 -5.45 -16.58
N LEU A 53 -3.36 -4.38 -16.00
CA LEU A 53 -3.05 -4.30 -14.58
C LEU A 53 -3.91 -3.26 -13.88
N LEU A 54 -4.40 -3.62 -12.70
CA LEU A 54 -5.03 -2.67 -11.79
C LEU A 54 -3.95 -1.78 -11.17
N SER A 55 -4.33 -0.58 -10.72
CA SER A 55 -3.42 0.31 -10.00
C SER A 55 -3.99 0.79 -8.68
N ALA A 56 -3.10 1.12 -7.75
CA ALA A 56 -3.39 1.96 -6.61
C ALA A 56 -2.44 3.16 -6.65
N ILE A 57 -2.93 4.38 -6.46
CA ILE A 57 -2.11 5.59 -6.42
C ILE A 57 -1.96 6.08 -4.98
N THR A 58 -0.76 6.48 -4.59
CA THR A 58 -0.51 7.04 -3.25
C THR A 58 0.23 8.36 -3.35
N TYR A 59 -0.34 9.40 -2.72
CA TYR A 59 0.31 10.69 -2.58
C TYR A 59 1.25 10.64 -1.39
N LEU A 60 2.55 10.80 -1.68
CA LEU A 60 3.62 10.69 -0.70
C LEU A 60 3.57 11.87 0.27
N GLY A 61 3.49 11.52 1.54
CA GLY A 61 3.44 12.41 2.71
C GLY A 61 2.90 11.64 3.92
N GLU A 62 3.33 12.03 5.12
CA GLU A 62 2.91 11.46 6.41
C GLU A 62 3.13 12.51 7.53
N ASN A 63 2.41 12.39 8.64
CA ASN A 63 2.56 13.23 9.85
C ASN A 63 2.55 14.75 9.57
N VAL A 64 1.48 15.26 8.95
CA VAL A 64 1.34 16.70 8.70
C VAL A 64 1.26 17.50 9.99
N LEU A 65 1.87 18.69 9.99
CA LEU A 65 2.00 19.54 11.17
C LEU A 65 0.96 20.66 11.28
N THR A 66 0.11 20.83 10.25
CA THR A 66 -0.90 21.90 10.22
C THR A 66 -2.20 21.40 9.61
N GLU A 67 -3.33 21.95 10.06
CA GLU A 67 -4.64 21.59 9.50
C GLU A 67 -4.74 21.92 8.02
N ALA A 68 -4.14 23.05 7.61
CA ALA A 68 -4.09 23.44 6.20
C ALA A 68 -3.35 22.41 5.34
N ALA A 69 -2.27 21.80 5.84
CA ALA A 69 -1.59 20.72 5.13
C ALA A 69 -2.44 19.45 5.06
N ALA A 70 -3.15 19.09 6.12
CA ALA A 70 -4.09 17.97 6.13
C ALA A 70 -5.22 18.13 5.11
N ARG A 71 -5.82 19.33 5.05
CA ARG A 71 -6.89 19.66 4.09
C ARG A 71 -6.37 19.62 2.65
N ARG A 72 -5.19 20.19 2.39
CA ARG A 72 -4.54 20.09 1.06
C ARG A 72 -4.27 18.65 0.64
N ALA A 73 -3.84 17.78 1.56
CA ALA A 73 -3.62 16.37 1.27
C ALA A 73 -4.93 15.67 0.86
N ALA A 74 -6.04 15.97 1.54
CA ALA A 74 -7.35 15.49 1.16
C ALA A 74 -7.77 16.02 -0.23
N ASP A 75 -7.57 17.31 -0.49
CA ASP A 75 -7.91 17.94 -1.78
C ASP A 75 -7.14 17.31 -2.95
N VAL A 76 -5.88 16.91 -2.76
CA VAL A 76 -5.12 16.14 -3.76
C VAL A 76 -5.83 14.83 -4.10
N TYR A 77 -6.32 14.09 -3.09
CA TYR A 77 -7.07 12.85 -3.34
C TYR A 77 -8.41 13.10 -4.04
N LEU A 78 -9.10 14.21 -3.75
CA LEU A 78 -10.33 14.59 -4.45
C LEU A 78 -10.06 14.83 -5.94
N SER A 79 -9.03 15.62 -6.27
CA SER A 79 -8.63 15.87 -7.66
C SER A 79 -8.17 14.60 -8.38
N LEU A 80 -7.45 13.69 -7.69
CA LEU A 80 -7.08 12.40 -8.25
C LEU A 80 -8.31 11.57 -8.61
N LEU A 81 -9.31 11.52 -7.73
CA LEU A 81 -10.53 10.75 -7.94
C LEU A 81 -11.35 11.30 -9.12
N ASP A 82 -11.39 12.62 -9.30
CA ASP A 82 -12.03 13.26 -10.45
C ASP A 82 -11.36 12.85 -11.76
N GLU A 83 -10.03 12.91 -11.81
CA GLU A 83 -9.26 12.52 -12.99
C GLU A 83 -9.36 11.01 -13.27
N ILE A 84 -9.33 10.17 -12.23
CA ILE A 84 -9.52 8.71 -12.35
C ILE A 84 -10.89 8.42 -12.96
N LYS A 85 -11.95 9.10 -12.51
CA LYS A 85 -13.29 8.95 -13.06
C LYS A 85 -13.36 9.45 -14.51
N ARG A 86 -12.85 10.64 -14.77
CA ARG A 86 -12.89 11.30 -16.10
C ARG A 86 -12.17 10.47 -17.17
N ARG A 87 -11.08 9.81 -16.82
CA ARG A 87 -10.26 8.97 -17.71
C ARG A 87 -10.65 7.49 -17.69
N ASP A 88 -11.62 7.11 -16.86
CA ASP A 88 -12.00 5.71 -16.57
C ASP A 88 -10.81 4.78 -16.28
N LEU A 89 -9.92 5.21 -15.39
CA LEU A 89 -8.72 4.43 -15.04
C LEU A 89 -9.05 3.37 -13.98
N PRO A 90 -8.54 2.12 -14.07
CA PRO A 90 -8.69 1.08 -13.05
C PRO A 90 -7.78 1.33 -11.82
N CYS A 91 -7.86 2.54 -11.28
CA CYS A 91 -7.01 3.07 -10.23
C CYS A 91 -7.83 3.37 -8.97
N VAL A 92 -7.24 3.14 -7.80
CA VAL A 92 -7.83 3.47 -6.50
C VAL A 92 -6.82 4.23 -5.62
N PRO A 93 -7.24 5.21 -4.81
CA PRO A 93 -6.34 5.87 -3.87
C PRO A 93 -5.88 4.94 -2.73
N SER A 94 -4.69 5.22 -2.21
CA SER A 94 -4.09 4.62 -1.02
C SER A 94 -3.46 5.72 -0.17
N LEU A 95 -4.05 5.96 1.00
CA LEU A 95 -3.78 7.14 1.83
C LEU A 95 -3.39 6.77 3.26
N LYS A 96 -2.69 7.69 3.93
CA LYS A 96 -2.31 7.58 5.35
C LYS A 96 -3.12 8.55 6.18
N LEU A 97 -3.57 8.12 7.35
CA LEU A 97 -4.39 8.97 8.21
C LEU A 97 -3.59 10.11 8.83
N THR A 98 -2.30 9.90 9.11
CA THR A 98 -1.43 10.99 9.58
C THR A 98 -1.21 12.07 8.51
N HIS A 99 -1.35 11.74 7.22
CA HIS A 99 -1.36 12.73 6.13
C HIS A 99 -2.67 13.54 6.13
N LEU A 100 -3.77 12.94 6.59
CA LEU A 100 -5.07 13.60 6.74
C LEU A 100 -5.27 14.30 8.10
N GLY A 101 -4.21 14.39 8.92
CA GLY A 101 -4.23 15.14 10.17
C GLY A 101 -4.59 14.31 11.41
N LEU A 102 -4.41 12.98 11.38
CA LEU A 102 -4.65 12.12 12.55
C LEU A 102 -3.91 12.64 13.80
N ASP A 103 -2.65 13.07 13.69
CA ASP A 103 -1.87 13.58 14.83
C ASP A 103 -2.33 14.94 15.35
N LEU A 104 -3.08 15.69 14.55
CA LEU A 104 -3.58 17.01 14.91
C LEU A 104 -4.93 16.92 15.61
N SER A 105 -5.87 16.18 15.01
CA SER A 105 -7.22 16.02 15.55
C SER A 105 -7.90 14.82 14.91
N ALA A 106 -8.51 13.97 15.74
CA ALA A 106 -9.32 12.85 15.26
C ALA A 106 -10.54 13.34 14.45
N ALA A 107 -11.11 14.50 14.81
CA ALA A 107 -12.24 15.09 14.09
C ALA A 107 -11.83 15.61 12.71
N LEU A 108 -10.69 16.31 12.62
CA LEU A 108 -10.14 16.77 11.34
C LEU A 108 -9.82 15.60 10.41
N CYS A 109 -9.18 14.56 10.95
CA CYS A 109 -8.84 13.37 10.17
C CYS A 109 -10.09 12.66 9.65
N ARG A 110 -11.13 12.53 10.49
CA ARG A 110 -12.43 11.99 10.09
C ARG A 110 -13.07 12.83 9.00
N GLU A 111 -13.16 14.15 9.17
CA GLU A 111 -13.74 15.06 8.17
C GLU A 111 -13.05 14.92 6.81
N ASN A 112 -11.71 14.95 6.79
CA ASN A 112 -10.93 14.80 5.57
C ASN A 112 -11.11 13.42 4.94
N LEU A 113 -11.14 12.36 5.75
CA LEU A 113 -11.32 11.00 5.26
C LEU A 113 -12.73 10.79 4.66
N GLU A 114 -13.77 11.26 5.34
CA GLU A 114 -15.16 11.17 4.86
C GLU A 114 -15.32 11.90 3.51
N ARG A 115 -14.74 13.09 3.35
CA ARG A 115 -14.70 13.81 2.06
C ARG A 115 -14.09 12.96 0.94
N VAL A 116 -12.96 12.31 1.20
CA VAL A 116 -12.29 11.44 0.21
C VAL A 116 -13.10 10.18 -0.08
N LEU A 117 -13.70 9.56 0.94
CA LEU A 117 -14.53 8.36 0.79
C LEU A 117 -15.82 8.63 0.02
N ASP A 118 -16.51 9.75 0.30
CA ASP A 118 -17.70 10.18 -0.44
C ASP A 118 -17.36 10.39 -1.93
N ARG A 119 -16.24 11.09 -2.22
CA ARG A 119 -15.79 11.29 -3.59
C ARG A 119 -15.40 9.98 -4.28
N ALA A 120 -14.75 9.07 -3.55
CA ALA A 120 -14.37 7.76 -4.08
C ALA A 120 -15.61 6.93 -4.42
N GLN A 121 -16.65 6.98 -3.57
CA GLN A 121 -17.92 6.31 -3.81
C GLN A 121 -18.63 6.89 -5.05
N ALA A 122 -18.65 8.22 -5.19
CA ALA A 122 -19.20 8.89 -6.38
C ALA A 122 -18.41 8.58 -7.68
N ALA A 123 -17.16 8.15 -7.56
CA ALA A 123 -16.32 7.68 -8.66
C ALA A 123 -16.39 6.15 -8.88
N GLY A 124 -17.14 5.41 -8.06
CA GLY A 124 -17.20 3.95 -8.11
C GLY A 124 -15.88 3.28 -7.71
N ARG A 125 -15.06 3.93 -6.88
CA ARG A 125 -13.72 3.47 -6.49
C ARG A 125 -13.65 3.16 -5.00
N LEU A 126 -12.84 2.14 -4.68
CA LEU A 126 -12.41 1.87 -3.31
C LEU A 126 -11.37 2.90 -2.87
N CYS A 127 -11.14 3.00 -1.56
CA CYS A 127 -10.05 3.77 -0.99
C CYS A 127 -9.32 2.96 0.07
N TRP A 128 -8.01 2.77 -0.08
CA TRP A 128 -7.18 2.10 0.91
C TRP A 128 -6.75 3.06 2.00
N ILE A 129 -7.07 2.72 3.25
CA ILE A 129 -6.53 3.35 4.45
C ILE A 129 -5.31 2.54 4.85
N ASP A 130 -4.12 3.05 4.51
CA ASP A 130 -2.85 2.40 4.78
C ASP A 130 -2.56 2.33 6.28
N MET A 131 -2.04 1.17 6.71
CA MET A 131 -1.62 0.97 8.08
C MET A 131 -0.19 1.48 8.28
N GLU A 132 -0.06 2.42 9.20
CA GLU A 132 1.21 3.05 9.58
C GLU A 132 1.91 2.23 10.69
N SER A 133 2.73 2.85 11.54
CA SER A 133 3.36 2.15 12.66
C SER A 133 2.34 1.65 13.69
N SER A 134 2.80 0.79 14.61
CA SER A 134 1.97 0.22 15.68
C SER A 134 1.31 1.28 16.58
N ALA A 135 1.93 2.46 16.69
CA ALA A 135 1.40 3.61 17.43
C ALA A 135 0.07 4.13 16.87
N TYR A 136 -0.24 3.86 15.60
CA TYR A 136 -1.46 4.31 14.94
C TYR A 136 -2.51 3.20 14.78
N THR A 137 -2.16 1.93 15.00
CA THR A 137 -3.03 0.80 14.63
C THR A 137 -4.41 0.88 15.27
N ASP A 138 -4.50 1.14 16.57
CA ASP A 138 -5.79 1.23 17.27
C ASP A 138 -6.66 2.37 16.71
N ARG A 139 -6.07 3.55 16.53
CA ARG A 139 -6.77 4.75 16.04
C ARG A 139 -7.25 4.55 14.60
N THR A 140 -6.42 3.91 13.77
CA THR A 140 -6.75 3.60 12.37
C THR A 140 -7.88 2.58 12.27
N LEU A 141 -7.81 1.47 13.01
CA LEU A 141 -8.84 0.43 12.98
C LEU A 141 -10.15 0.94 13.60
N ALA A 142 -10.11 1.68 14.71
CA ALA A 142 -11.31 2.25 15.30
C ALA A 142 -12.04 3.23 14.34
N LEU A 143 -11.28 4.07 13.63
CA LEU A 143 -11.87 4.97 12.63
C LEU A 143 -12.44 4.19 11.44
N TYR A 144 -11.72 3.17 10.96
CA TYR A 144 -12.19 2.29 9.88
C TYR A 144 -13.51 1.59 10.26
N GLU A 145 -13.55 0.93 11.41
CA GLU A 145 -14.71 0.18 11.89
C GLU A 145 -15.94 1.09 12.06
N ALA A 146 -15.75 2.31 12.58
CA ALA A 146 -16.81 3.29 12.72
C ALA A 146 -17.37 3.81 11.37
N LEU A 147 -16.54 3.86 10.32
CA LEU A 147 -16.93 4.37 9.00
C LEU A 147 -17.46 3.29 8.06
N ARG A 148 -17.06 2.04 8.25
CA ARG A 148 -17.35 0.92 7.34
C ARG A 148 -18.84 0.69 7.03
N PRO A 149 -19.80 0.91 7.94
CA PRO A 149 -21.23 0.79 7.63
C PRO A 149 -21.72 1.82 6.61
N ARG A 150 -21.20 3.05 6.67
CA ARG A 150 -21.55 4.13 5.73
C ARG A 150 -20.70 4.08 4.45
N PHE A 151 -19.48 3.60 4.55
CA PHE A 151 -18.49 3.59 3.47
C PHE A 151 -18.03 2.17 3.14
N PRO A 152 -18.83 1.39 2.40
CA PRO A 152 -18.44 0.05 1.97
C PRO A 152 -17.24 0.06 1.01
N ASN A 153 -16.93 1.22 0.42
CA ASN A 153 -15.77 1.43 -0.43
C ASN A 153 -14.46 1.66 0.36
N ALA A 154 -14.51 1.76 1.69
CA ALA A 154 -13.32 1.83 2.53
C ALA A 154 -12.64 0.45 2.64
N ALA A 155 -11.34 0.43 2.41
CA ALA A 155 -10.49 -0.75 2.55
C ALA A 155 -9.37 -0.50 3.57
N CYS A 156 -8.92 -1.52 4.28
CA CYS A 156 -7.91 -1.40 5.34
C CYS A 156 -6.70 -2.30 5.09
N VAL A 157 -5.63 -2.06 5.85
CA VAL A 157 -4.38 -2.84 5.76
C VAL A 157 -4.09 -3.53 7.10
N ILE A 158 -3.68 -4.79 7.05
CA ILE A 158 -3.18 -5.56 8.20
C ILE A 158 -1.75 -6.01 7.94
N GLN A 159 -0.92 -5.90 8.98
CA GLN A 159 0.51 -6.17 8.89
C GLN A 159 0.86 -7.49 9.57
N ALA A 160 1.33 -8.48 8.81
CA ALA A 160 1.59 -9.83 9.29
C ALA A 160 2.71 -9.94 10.35
N TYR A 161 3.62 -8.97 10.42
CA TYR A 161 4.66 -8.97 11.45
C TYR A 161 4.16 -8.59 12.85
N LEU A 162 3.00 -7.94 13.01
CA LEU A 162 2.48 -7.60 14.33
C LEU A 162 1.78 -8.82 14.95
N ARG A 163 2.01 -9.02 16.24
CA ARG A 163 1.40 -10.13 17.01
C ARG A 163 -0.13 -9.97 17.09
N ARG A 164 -0.60 -8.73 17.31
CA ARG A 164 -2.03 -8.35 17.40
C ARG A 164 -2.84 -8.64 16.14
N SER A 165 -2.21 -8.76 14.98
CA SER A 165 -2.92 -9.00 13.71
C SER A 165 -3.73 -10.29 13.69
N ALA A 166 -3.39 -11.26 14.55
CA ALA A 166 -4.18 -12.47 14.76
C ALA A 166 -5.59 -12.20 15.30
N ASP A 167 -5.73 -11.16 16.10
CA ASP A 167 -6.96 -10.79 16.81
C ASP A 167 -7.72 -9.70 16.05
N ASP A 168 -7.00 -8.79 15.37
CA ASP A 168 -7.61 -7.75 14.54
C ASP A 168 -8.32 -8.34 13.30
N LEU A 169 -7.72 -9.35 12.66
CA LEU A 169 -8.20 -9.88 11.39
C LEU A 169 -9.60 -10.52 11.45
N PRO A 170 -9.95 -11.39 12.43
CA PRO A 170 -11.30 -11.93 12.56
C PRO A 170 -12.38 -10.86 12.74
N ARG A 171 -12.09 -9.79 13.49
CA ARG A 171 -13.03 -8.66 13.69
C ARG A 171 -13.35 -7.97 12.38
N LEU A 172 -12.32 -7.71 11.57
CA LEU A 172 -12.46 -7.09 10.24
C LEU A 172 -13.18 -8.01 9.24
N ILE A 173 -12.93 -9.32 9.28
CA ILE A 173 -13.68 -10.30 8.48
C ILE A 173 -15.17 -10.26 8.86
N GLY A 174 -15.50 -10.14 10.14
CA GLY A 174 -16.87 -10.01 10.62
C GLY A 174 -17.63 -8.81 10.03
N LEU A 175 -16.91 -7.75 9.62
CA LEU A 175 -17.44 -6.55 8.96
C LEU A 175 -17.50 -6.65 7.43
N GLY A 176 -17.09 -7.79 6.84
CA GLY A 176 -16.96 -7.93 5.39
C GLY A 176 -15.93 -6.99 4.79
N ALA A 177 -14.81 -6.77 5.49
CA ALA A 177 -13.82 -5.79 5.08
C ALA A 177 -13.03 -6.19 3.82
N THR A 178 -12.69 -5.19 3.00
CA THR A 178 -11.65 -5.31 1.98
C THR A 178 -10.29 -5.13 2.65
N ILE A 179 -9.45 -6.17 2.66
CA ILE A 179 -8.27 -6.25 3.51
C ILE A 179 -7.02 -6.49 2.67
N ARG A 180 -6.06 -5.57 2.77
CA ARG A 180 -4.69 -5.75 2.26
C ARG A 180 -3.83 -6.36 3.36
N LEU A 181 -3.34 -7.57 3.13
CA LEU A 181 -2.34 -8.20 4.00
C LEU A 181 -0.95 -7.87 3.48
N CYS A 182 -0.11 -7.26 4.30
CA CYS A 182 1.30 -6.97 3.96
C CYS A 182 2.24 -7.51 5.05
N LYS A 183 3.55 -7.62 4.78
CA LYS A 183 4.50 -8.03 5.82
C LYS A 183 4.81 -6.89 6.78
N TRP A 184 5.38 -5.80 6.26
CA TRP A 184 6.15 -4.87 7.08
C TRP A 184 6.54 -3.55 6.38
N ALA A 185 6.61 -2.46 7.14
CA ALA A 185 7.32 -1.22 6.74
C ALA A 185 8.00 -0.43 7.90
N TYR A 186 7.72 -0.73 9.18
CA TYR A 186 8.10 0.12 10.33
C TYR A 186 8.87 -0.63 11.43
N ARG A 187 9.90 -0.03 12.02
CA ARG A 187 10.68 -0.69 13.07
C ARG A 187 9.91 -0.72 14.39
N GLU A 188 9.48 -1.91 14.80
CA GLU A 188 8.73 -2.14 16.03
C GLU A 188 9.54 -2.98 17.04
N PRO A 189 9.27 -2.83 18.35
CA PRO A 189 9.92 -3.64 19.38
C PRO A 189 9.45 -5.10 19.32
N PRO A 190 10.30 -6.09 19.72
CA PRO A 190 9.97 -7.52 19.71
C PRO A 190 8.71 -7.93 20.48
N ARG A 191 8.32 -7.13 21.47
CA ARG A 191 7.08 -7.32 22.24
C ARG A 191 5.81 -7.13 21.38
N LEU A 192 5.87 -6.28 20.36
CA LEU A 192 4.75 -5.99 19.47
C LEU A 192 4.83 -6.77 18.15
N ALA A 193 6.04 -7.10 17.71
CA ALA A 193 6.29 -7.67 16.39
C ALA A 193 7.18 -8.92 16.42
N PHE A 194 6.92 -9.84 15.49
CA PHE A 194 7.83 -10.92 15.14
C PHE A 194 9.14 -10.35 14.59
N VAL A 195 10.27 -10.90 15.07
CA VAL A 195 11.60 -10.37 14.73
C VAL A 195 12.20 -11.10 13.54
N THR A 196 11.97 -12.41 13.44
CA THR A 196 12.58 -13.22 12.37
C THR A 196 11.71 -13.25 11.13
N LYS A 197 12.34 -13.32 9.95
CA LYS A 197 11.63 -13.47 8.68
C LYS A 197 10.74 -14.72 8.67
N ARG A 198 11.20 -15.83 9.27
CA ARG A 198 10.46 -17.09 9.32
C ARG A 198 9.14 -16.94 10.08
N GLU A 199 9.15 -16.28 11.24
CA GLU A 199 7.93 -16.00 12.01
C GLU A 199 6.97 -15.09 11.25
N VAL A 200 7.48 -14.01 10.61
CA VAL A 200 6.65 -13.11 9.81
C VAL A 200 6.01 -13.83 8.63
N ASP A 201 6.77 -14.67 7.91
CA ASP A 201 6.26 -15.44 6.78
C ASP A 201 5.23 -16.48 7.23
N ALA A 202 5.47 -17.16 8.36
CA ALA A 202 4.54 -18.11 8.94
C ALA A 202 3.22 -17.44 9.35
N ASN A 203 3.29 -16.28 10.01
CA ASN A 203 2.10 -15.54 10.38
C ASN A 203 1.37 -14.97 9.15
N TYR A 204 2.10 -14.50 8.13
CA TYR A 204 1.50 -14.07 6.86
C TYR A 204 0.72 -15.21 6.20
N ALA A 205 1.30 -16.41 6.12
CA ALA A 205 0.62 -17.58 5.56
C ALA A 205 -0.64 -17.94 6.36
N ARG A 206 -0.56 -17.92 7.70
CA ARG A 206 -1.72 -18.19 8.57
C ARG A 206 -2.85 -17.18 8.36
N LEU A 207 -2.54 -15.88 8.31
CA LEU A 207 -3.52 -14.82 8.08
C LEU A 207 -4.10 -14.87 6.66
N MET A 208 -3.28 -15.24 5.66
CA MET A 208 -3.73 -15.49 4.28
C MET A 208 -4.75 -16.62 4.23
N ASP A 209 -4.45 -17.77 4.86
CA ASP A 209 -5.35 -18.92 4.85
C ASP A 209 -6.69 -18.56 5.49
N LEU A 210 -6.67 -17.79 6.59
CA LEU A 210 -7.88 -17.30 7.26
C LEU A 210 -8.72 -16.41 6.33
N LEU A 211 -8.08 -15.48 5.60
CA LEU A 211 -8.75 -14.60 4.64
C LEU A 211 -9.37 -15.34 3.45
N LEU A 212 -8.82 -16.49 3.07
CA LEU A 212 -9.32 -17.32 1.97
C LEU A 212 -10.38 -18.33 2.42
N THR A 213 -10.75 -18.39 3.70
CA THR A 213 -11.78 -19.34 4.15
C THR A 213 -13.14 -19.03 3.48
N PRO A 214 -13.95 -20.06 3.16
CA PRO A 214 -15.31 -19.85 2.65
C PRO A 214 -16.14 -18.92 3.55
N GLU A 215 -15.97 -19.03 4.87
CA GLU A 215 -16.65 -18.18 5.85
C GLU A 215 -16.25 -16.71 5.71
N ALA A 216 -14.96 -16.42 5.55
CA ALA A 216 -14.48 -15.06 5.36
C ALA A 216 -15.03 -14.44 4.07
N LEU A 217 -14.99 -15.20 2.96
CA LEU A 217 -15.50 -14.75 1.68
C LEU A 217 -17.03 -14.58 1.68
N ALA A 218 -17.77 -15.47 2.36
CA ALA A 218 -19.22 -15.38 2.50
C ALA A 218 -19.66 -14.15 3.31
N ARG A 219 -18.82 -13.69 4.26
CA ARG A 219 -19.01 -12.41 4.98
C ARG A 219 -18.74 -11.19 4.11
N GLY A 220 -18.27 -11.37 2.88
CA GLY A 220 -17.92 -10.29 1.95
C GLY A 220 -16.50 -9.78 2.10
N ALA A 221 -15.63 -10.49 2.83
CA ALA A 221 -14.22 -10.10 2.91
C ALA A 221 -13.56 -10.23 1.52
N TYR A 222 -12.75 -9.24 1.15
CA TYR A 222 -11.96 -9.27 -0.09
C TYR A 222 -10.47 -9.24 0.24
N PRO A 223 -9.73 -10.36 0.04
CA PRO A 223 -8.32 -10.43 0.33
C PRO A 223 -7.45 -9.80 -0.77
N ALA A 224 -6.52 -8.93 -0.38
CA ALA A 224 -5.47 -8.41 -1.25
C ALA A 224 -4.09 -8.73 -0.65
N PHE A 225 -3.30 -9.57 -1.32
CA PHE A 225 -2.01 -10.05 -0.82
C PHE A 225 -0.87 -9.17 -1.35
N ALA A 226 -0.42 -8.22 -0.53
CA ALA A 226 0.65 -7.30 -0.86
C ALA A 226 2.04 -7.91 -0.56
N THR A 227 2.64 -8.57 -1.57
CA THR A 227 3.93 -9.25 -1.42
C THR A 227 4.67 -9.42 -2.76
N HIS A 228 6.00 -9.47 -2.71
CA HIS A 228 6.89 -9.86 -3.82
C HIS A 228 7.58 -11.20 -3.55
N ASP A 229 7.05 -11.97 -2.60
CA ASP A 229 7.54 -13.29 -2.22
C ASP A 229 6.80 -14.36 -3.03
N GLU A 230 7.51 -14.98 -3.97
CA GLU A 230 6.97 -15.97 -4.90
C GLU A 230 6.36 -17.18 -4.18
N ARG A 231 6.90 -17.54 -3.01
CA ARG A 231 6.38 -18.67 -2.24
C ARG A 231 5.01 -18.36 -1.66
N LEU A 232 4.80 -17.14 -1.19
CA LEU A 232 3.51 -16.70 -0.67
C LEU A 232 2.47 -16.51 -1.79
N ILE A 233 2.90 -16.00 -2.94
CA ILE A 233 2.03 -15.87 -4.11
C ILE A 233 1.57 -17.26 -4.59
N ALA A 234 2.52 -18.20 -4.71
CA ALA A 234 2.19 -19.58 -5.08
C ALA A 234 1.27 -20.25 -4.06
N ARG A 235 1.45 -19.98 -2.76
CA ARG A 235 0.53 -20.45 -1.70
C ARG A 235 -0.87 -19.89 -1.89
N ALA A 236 -1.01 -18.57 -2.07
CA ALA A 236 -2.31 -17.94 -2.27
C ALA A 236 -3.05 -18.54 -3.47
N ALA A 237 -2.35 -18.69 -4.61
CA ALA A 237 -2.89 -19.29 -5.82
C ALA A 237 -3.27 -20.76 -5.64
N GLY A 238 -2.41 -21.55 -4.97
CA GLY A 238 -2.67 -22.95 -4.65
C GLY A 238 -3.90 -23.11 -3.75
N ARG A 239 -3.96 -22.32 -2.67
CA ARG A 239 -5.08 -22.35 -1.72
C ARG A 239 -6.39 -21.91 -2.36
N ALA A 240 -6.35 -20.88 -3.19
CA ALA A 240 -7.50 -20.45 -3.97
C ALA A 240 -8.03 -21.57 -4.88
N ARG A 241 -7.12 -22.27 -5.58
CA ARG A 241 -7.49 -23.42 -6.43
C ARG A 241 -8.09 -24.57 -5.63
N GLU A 242 -7.48 -24.94 -4.51
CA GLU A 242 -7.97 -26.00 -3.61
C GLU A 242 -9.39 -25.72 -3.12
N LEU A 243 -9.71 -24.45 -2.85
CA LEU A 243 -11.01 -24.03 -2.34
C LEU A 243 -12.00 -23.61 -3.44
N GLY A 244 -11.63 -23.73 -4.73
CA GLY A 244 -12.46 -23.29 -5.85
C GLY A 244 -12.75 -21.79 -5.86
N ILE A 245 -11.87 -20.97 -5.28
CA ILE A 245 -12.03 -19.51 -5.19
C ILE A 245 -11.66 -18.91 -6.55
N PRO A 246 -12.58 -18.21 -7.22
CA PRO A 246 -12.29 -17.64 -8.52
C PRO A 246 -11.33 -16.44 -8.40
N PRO A 247 -10.47 -16.18 -9.40
CA PRO A 247 -9.44 -15.14 -9.34
C PRO A 247 -9.97 -13.72 -9.08
N GLU A 248 -11.26 -13.48 -9.26
CA GLU A 248 -11.91 -12.18 -9.04
C GLU A 248 -12.22 -11.93 -7.56
N LYS A 249 -12.08 -12.92 -6.68
CA LYS A 249 -12.40 -12.82 -5.25
C LYS A 249 -11.19 -12.45 -4.39
N PHE A 250 -10.01 -12.36 -4.98
CA PHE A 250 -8.80 -11.87 -4.31
C PHE A 250 -7.86 -11.22 -5.33
N GLU A 251 -6.82 -10.54 -4.85
CA GLU A 251 -5.79 -10.02 -5.75
C GLU A 251 -4.39 -10.11 -5.13
N ILE A 252 -3.38 -10.12 -5.98
CA ILE A 252 -1.99 -9.89 -5.59
C ILE A 252 -1.70 -8.40 -5.74
N GLN A 253 -0.95 -7.81 -4.81
CA GLN A 253 -0.52 -6.42 -4.90
C GLN A 253 1.00 -6.30 -4.85
N MET A 254 1.55 -5.47 -5.72
CA MET A 254 2.98 -5.25 -5.83
C MET A 254 3.29 -3.76 -5.95
N LEU A 255 4.47 -3.38 -5.48
CA LEU A 255 4.97 -2.02 -5.64
C LEU A 255 5.44 -1.75 -7.07
N TYR A 256 5.24 -0.52 -7.53
CA TYR A 256 5.80 0.00 -8.77
C TYR A 256 7.34 -0.09 -8.79
N GLY A 257 7.92 -0.29 -9.98
CA GLY A 257 9.37 -0.46 -10.15
C GLY A 257 10.01 -1.79 -9.75
N ILE A 258 9.27 -2.70 -9.10
CA ILE A 258 9.80 -3.94 -8.51
C ILE A 258 9.26 -5.17 -9.24
N ARG A 259 10.17 -6.11 -9.58
CA ARG A 259 9.88 -7.48 -10.06
C ARG A 259 8.90 -7.53 -11.23
N HIS A 260 9.19 -6.82 -12.32
CA HIS A 260 8.36 -6.83 -13.54
C HIS A 260 8.18 -8.25 -14.10
N ASP A 261 9.24 -9.08 -14.03
CA ASP A 261 9.24 -10.50 -14.41
C ASP A 261 8.13 -11.30 -13.69
N LEU A 262 7.88 -10.98 -12.42
CA LEU A 262 6.90 -11.67 -11.61
C LEU A 262 5.48 -11.19 -11.92
N ARG A 263 5.30 -9.93 -12.33
CA ARG A 263 3.99 -9.40 -12.73
C ARG A 263 3.44 -10.13 -13.95
N THR A 264 4.28 -10.32 -14.96
CA THR A 264 3.96 -11.12 -16.15
C THR A 264 3.53 -12.52 -15.75
N ARG A 265 4.32 -13.22 -14.92
CA ARG A 265 3.98 -14.56 -14.45
C ARG A 265 2.68 -14.66 -13.65
N ILE A 266 2.36 -13.66 -12.82
CA ILE A 266 1.09 -13.62 -12.07
C ILE A 266 -0.10 -13.48 -13.02
N ARG A 267 0.00 -12.57 -13.99
CA ARG A 267 -1.05 -12.36 -14.99
C ARG A 267 -1.23 -13.58 -15.88
N ASP A 268 -0.15 -14.23 -16.30
CA ASP A 268 -0.21 -15.44 -17.13
C ASP A 268 -0.84 -16.63 -16.37
N GLN A 269 -0.93 -16.57 -15.03
CA GLN A 269 -1.69 -17.50 -14.19
C GLN A 269 -3.18 -17.11 -14.04
N GLY A 270 -3.64 -16.05 -14.70
CA GLY A 270 -5.01 -15.54 -14.61
C GLY A 270 -5.34 -14.82 -13.30
N LEU A 271 -4.33 -14.46 -12.50
CA LEU A 271 -4.54 -13.81 -11.20
C LEU A 271 -4.65 -12.29 -11.36
N ARG A 272 -5.58 -11.68 -10.60
CA ARG A 272 -5.66 -10.21 -10.50
C ARG A 272 -4.41 -9.64 -9.85
N LEU A 273 -3.85 -8.61 -10.49
CA LEU A 273 -2.66 -7.92 -10.01
C LEU A 273 -2.88 -6.41 -9.95
N ARG A 274 -2.66 -5.83 -8.77
CA ARG A 274 -2.64 -4.37 -8.56
C ARG A 274 -1.24 -3.86 -8.30
N VAL A 275 -0.86 -2.79 -8.99
CA VAL A 275 0.43 -2.11 -8.78
C VAL A 275 0.24 -0.82 -7.97
N LEU A 276 0.91 -0.70 -6.84
CA LEU A 276 0.95 0.53 -6.03
C LEU A 276 1.96 1.52 -6.62
N VAL A 277 1.46 2.66 -7.08
CA VAL A 277 2.15 3.74 -7.78
C VAL A 277 2.26 4.96 -6.86
N PRO A 278 3.44 5.21 -6.28
CA PRO A 278 3.66 6.39 -5.45
C PRO A 278 4.04 7.60 -6.32
N PHE A 279 3.60 8.78 -5.89
CA PHE A 279 3.97 10.06 -6.48
C PHE A 279 3.97 11.17 -5.41
N GLY A 280 4.64 12.28 -5.68
CA GLY A 280 4.67 13.43 -4.77
C GLY A 280 6.10 13.86 -4.42
N GLU A 281 6.21 15.03 -3.81
CA GLU A 281 7.48 15.66 -3.46
C GLU A 281 8.18 14.95 -2.28
N ASP A 282 7.43 14.34 -1.36
CA ASP A 282 7.97 13.63 -0.20
C ASP A 282 8.44 12.19 -0.52
N TRP A 283 9.11 12.03 -1.67
CA TRP A 283 9.51 10.71 -2.18
C TRP A 283 10.68 10.06 -1.44
N TYR A 284 11.52 10.86 -0.76
CA TYR A 284 12.80 10.40 -0.22
C TYR A 284 12.64 9.31 0.84
N GLY A 285 11.78 9.54 1.85
CA GLY A 285 11.55 8.57 2.92
C GLY A 285 11.01 7.24 2.37
N TYR A 286 10.07 7.32 1.42
CA TYR A 286 9.55 6.16 0.70
C TYR A 286 10.66 5.42 -0.05
N PHE A 287 11.44 6.12 -0.87
CA PHE A 287 12.51 5.54 -1.66
C PHE A 287 13.55 4.81 -0.80
N VAL A 288 14.01 5.45 0.28
CA VAL A 288 15.00 4.84 1.19
C VAL A 288 14.45 3.59 1.88
N ARG A 289 13.18 3.58 2.29
CA ARG A 289 12.53 2.37 2.85
C ARG A 289 12.51 1.22 1.84
N ARG A 290 12.29 1.50 0.54
CA ARG A 290 12.38 0.50 -0.54
C ARG A 290 13.78 -0.05 -0.76
N LEU A 291 14.82 0.76 -0.54
CA LEU A 291 16.21 0.30 -0.56
C LEU A 291 16.50 -0.64 0.62
N ALA A 292 15.97 -0.32 1.79
CA ALA A 292 16.20 -1.09 3.02
C ALA A 292 15.58 -2.49 2.98
N GLU A 293 14.54 -2.71 2.18
CA GLU A 293 13.75 -3.95 2.15
C GLU A 293 14.44 -5.14 1.48
N ARG A 294 15.33 -4.92 0.50
CA ARG A 294 16.14 -6.00 -0.08
C ARG A 294 17.54 -5.48 -0.42
N PRO A 295 18.62 -6.08 0.11
CA PRO A 295 20.00 -5.78 -0.32
C PRO A 295 20.20 -6.00 -1.82
N ALA A 296 19.44 -6.92 -2.42
CA ALA A 296 19.42 -7.12 -3.87
C ALA A 296 18.89 -5.91 -4.65
N ASN A 297 18.00 -5.09 -4.08
CA ASN A 297 17.59 -3.82 -4.69
C ASN A 297 18.79 -2.86 -4.78
N LEU A 298 19.67 -2.87 -3.76
CA LEU A 298 20.90 -2.08 -3.74
C LEU A 298 21.95 -2.62 -4.72
N LEU A 299 22.13 -3.94 -4.78
CA LEU A 299 23.03 -4.59 -5.77
C LEU A 299 22.54 -4.36 -7.20
N PHE A 300 21.23 -4.36 -7.43
CA PHE A 300 20.60 -4.06 -8.72
C PHE A 300 20.76 -2.57 -9.09
N LEU A 301 20.67 -1.65 -8.12
CA LEU A 301 20.97 -0.24 -8.34
C LEU A 301 22.43 -0.03 -8.74
N LEU A 302 23.37 -0.68 -8.03
CA LEU A 302 24.80 -0.63 -8.37
C LEU A 302 25.08 -1.21 -9.77
N LYS A 303 24.44 -2.32 -10.15
CA LYS A 303 24.58 -2.90 -11.50
C LYS A 303 24.02 -2.02 -12.62
N ASN A 304 23.02 -1.18 -12.35
CA ASN A 304 22.44 -0.27 -13.35
C ASN A 304 23.09 1.12 -13.36
N LEU A 305 24.02 1.42 -12.44
CA LEU A 305 24.90 2.59 -12.55
C LEU A 305 26.00 2.40 -13.61
N VAL A 306 26.27 1.14 -13.99
CA VAL A 306 27.35 0.76 -14.92
C VAL A 306 26.81 0.35 -16.31
N ARG A 307 25.49 0.33 -16.50
CA ARG A 307 24.88 0.10 -17.82
C ARG A 307 24.25 1.40 -18.33
N PRO A 308 24.66 1.91 -19.51
CA PRO A 308 24.18 3.18 -20.07
C PRO A 308 22.64 3.21 -20.25
#